data_AF-A0A3D4ECP4-F1
#
_entry.id   AF-A0A3D4ECP4-F1
#
_cell.length_a   1.000
_cell.length_b   1.000
_cell.length_c   1.000
_cell.angle_alpha   90.00
_cell.angle_beta   90.00
_cell.angle_gamma   90.00
#
_symmetry.space_group_name_H-M   'P 1'
#
loop_
_entity.id
_entity.type
_entity.pdbx_description
1 polymer ?
#
loop_
_entity_poly.entity_id
_entity_poly.type
_entity_poly.pdbx_seq_one_letter_code
_entity_poly.pdbx_strand_id
1 'polypeptide(L)'
;TKPFSVDELLARLRVALRRVRYDRQRLSEESSVYENGGLRIDYAAGCVYLDGSEIHLTPIEYKLLVLLAKNTGKVLTHNYILREVWGNPTASDMQSLRVYMATLRKKLEKN
;
A
#
# COMPACT_ATOMS: atom_id res chain seq x y z
N THR A 1 -20.79 10.13 -6.65
CA THR A 1 -22.23 9.82 -6.80
C THR A 1 -22.41 8.31 -6.63
N LYS A 2 -23.23 7.84 -5.68
CA LYS A 2 -23.58 6.40 -5.51
C LYS A 2 -24.52 5.97 -6.66
N PRO A 3 -24.47 4.72 -7.13
CA PRO A 3 -24.50 3.54 -6.27
C PRO A 3 -23.26 2.65 -6.43
N PHE A 4 -22.81 2.12 -5.31
CA PHE A 4 -21.93 0.95 -5.27
C PHE A 4 -22.83 -0.20 -4.82
N SER A 5 -22.88 -1.28 -5.59
CA SER A 5 -23.64 -2.48 -5.23
C SER A 5 -22.98 -3.19 -4.04
N VAL A 6 -23.77 -3.82 -3.16
CA VAL A 6 -23.27 -4.57 -1.98
C VAL A 6 -22.23 -5.62 -2.40
N ASP A 7 -22.40 -6.18 -3.59
CA ASP A 7 -21.49 -7.15 -4.19
C ASP A 7 -20.10 -6.56 -4.50
N GLU A 8 -20.03 -5.30 -4.93
CA GLU A 8 -18.76 -4.60 -5.21
C GLU A 8 -18.01 -4.30 -3.90
N LEU A 9 -18.73 -3.96 -2.83
CA LEU A 9 -18.15 -3.76 -1.51
C LEU A 9 -17.59 -5.07 -0.93
N LEU A 10 -18.35 -6.17 -1.06
CA LEU A 10 -17.93 -7.50 -0.62
C LEU A 10 -16.78 -8.06 -1.46
N ALA A 11 -16.76 -7.79 -2.77
CA ALA A 11 -15.64 -8.13 -3.63
C ALA A 11 -14.38 -7.36 -3.21
N ARG A 12 -14.48 -6.04 -2.97
CA ARG A 12 -13.38 -5.22 -2.44
C ARG A 12 -12.87 -5.72 -1.09
N LEU A 13 -13.78 -6.14 -0.20
CA LEU A 13 -13.43 -6.73 1.09
C LEU A 13 -12.72 -8.09 0.95
N ARG A 14 -13.24 -8.98 0.10
CA ARG A 14 -12.63 -10.30 -0.16
C ARG A 14 -11.25 -10.18 -0.81
N VAL A 15 -11.10 -9.27 -1.77
CA VAL A 15 -9.80 -8.98 -2.42
C VAL A 15 -8.82 -8.40 -1.40
N ALA A 16 -9.26 -7.46 -0.55
CA ALA A 16 -8.43 -6.91 0.51
C ALA A 16 -7.90 -7.99 1.47
N LEU A 17 -8.79 -8.89 1.92
CA LEU A 17 -8.47 -9.99 2.84
C LEU A 17 -7.56 -11.06 2.21
N ARG A 18 -7.82 -11.46 0.96
CA ARG A 18 -6.98 -12.43 0.23
C ARG A 18 -5.56 -11.89 0.03
N ARG A 19 -5.45 -10.60 -0.21
CA ARG A 19 -4.18 -9.91 -0.43
C ARG A 19 -3.34 -9.78 0.84
N VAL A 20 -3.97 -9.56 2.01
CA VAL A 20 -3.27 -9.58 3.31
C VAL A 20 -2.63 -10.95 3.58
N ARG A 21 -3.31 -12.04 3.20
CA ARG A 21 -2.77 -13.39 3.38
C ARG A 21 -1.60 -13.70 2.45
N TYR A 22 -1.67 -13.24 1.20
CA TYR A 22 -0.59 -13.46 0.21
C TYR A 22 0.67 -12.64 0.53
N ASP A 23 0.50 -11.40 1.00
CA ASP A 23 1.62 -10.55 1.44
C ASP A 23 2.34 -11.15 2.66
N ARG A 24 1.59 -11.70 3.63
CA ARG A 24 2.16 -12.35 4.82
C ARG A 24 3.01 -13.58 4.49
N GLN A 25 2.64 -14.35 3.47
CA GLN A 25 3.39 -15.55 3.07
C GLN A 25 4.70 -15.23 2.35
N ARG A 26 4.82 -14.05 1.72
CA ARG A 26 6.03 -13.61 1.01
C ARG A 26 7.04 -12.83 1.86
N LEU A 27 6.68 -12.48 3.08
CA LEU A 27 7.49 -11.67 4.01
C LEU A 27 8.29 -12.51 5.02
N SER A 28 8.27 -13.85 4.89
CA SER A 28 8.87 -14.75 5.89
C SER A 28 10.38 -14.97 5.72
N GLU A 29 11.04 -14.48 4.67
CA GLU A 29 12.42 -14.89 4.36
C GLU A 29 13.46 -13.77 4.21
N GLU A 30 13.09 -12.49 4.12
CA GLU A 30 14.07 -11.41 3.96
C GLU A 30 13.71 -10.21 4.85
N SER A 31 14.56 -9.95 5.85
CA SER A 31 14.65 -8.73 6.66
C SER A 31 13.32 -8.08 7.04
N SER A 32 12.83 -8.42 8.24
CA SER A 32 11.54 -7.98 8.81
C SER A 32 11.33 -6.46 8.86
N VAL A 33 12.38 -5.66 8.63
CA VAL A 33 12.35 -4.20 8.70
C VAL A 33 13.06 -3.60 7.48
N TYR A 34 12.41 -2.65 6.82
CA TYR A 34 12.99 -1.81 5.76
C TYR A 34 13.27 -0.42 6.32
N GLU A 35 14.48 0.10 6.10
CA GLU A 35 14.89 1.44 6.53
C GLU A 35 15.40 2.24 5.32
N ASN A 36 14.91 3.47 5.18
CA ASN A 36 15.31 4.42 4.15
C ASN A 36 15.30 5.84 4.69
N GLY A 37 16.47 6.34 5.08
CA GLY A 37 16.60 7.62 5.75
C GLY A 37 15.82 7.63 7.07
N GLY A 38 14.89 8.57 7.22
CA GLY A 38 13.99 8.64 8.38
C GLY A 38 12.83 7.64 8.34
N LEU A 39 12.57 6.98 7.20
CA LEU A 39 11.45 6.03 7.06
C LEU A 39 11.86 4.63 7.47
N ARG A 40 11.11 4.03 8.40
CA ARG A 40 11.25 2.64 8.82
C ARG A 40 9.92 1.92 8.68
N ILE A 41 9.92 0.77 8.00
CA ILE A 41 8.73 -0.06 7.77
C ILE A 41 8.99 -1.40 8.44
N ASP A 42 8.16 -1.74 9.42
CA ASP A 42 8.15 -3.06 10.01
C ASP A 42 7.14 -3.93 9.25
N TYR A 43 7.63 -4.94 8.55
CA TYR A 43 6.80 -5.86 7.79
C TYR A 43 6.15 -6.93 8.66
N ALA A 44 6.74 -7.24 9.81
CA ALA A 44 6.21 -8.24 10.74
C ALA A 44 5.07 -7.64 11.58
N ALA A 45 5.25 -6.40 12.06
CA ALA A 45 4.24 -5.68 12.82
C ALA A 45 3.19 -4.99 11.93
N GLY A 46 3.52 -4.69 10.67
CA GLY A 46 2.66 -3.89 9.80
C GLY A 46 2.67 -2.40 10.14
N CYS A 47 3.68 -1.95 10.90
CA CYS A 47 3.83 -0.57 11.36
C CYS A 47 4.82 0.20 10.48
N VAL A 48 4.60 1.51 10.37
CA VAL A 48 5.50 2.42 9.66
C VAL A 48 5.88 3.54 10.60
N TYR A 49 7.16 3.87 10.65
CA TYR A 49 7.74 4.92 11.47
C TYR A 49 8.45 5.93 10.55
N LEU A 50 8.34 7.20 10.86
CA LEU A 50 9.06 8.28 10.19
C LEU A 50 9.74 9.14 11.27
N ASP A 51 11.06 9.28 11.18
CA ASP A 51 11.91 9.95 12.18
C ASP A 51 11.64 9.46 13.61
N GLY A 52 11.36 8.16 13.77
CA GLY A 52 11.02 7.54 15.06
C GLY A 52 9.56 7.75 15.52
N SER A 53 8.72 8.45 14.75
CA SER A 53 7.30 8.64 15.05
C SER A 53 6.44 7.66 14.25
N GLU A 54 5.53 6.94 14.91
CA GLU A 54 4.65 5.98 14.24
C GLU A 54 3.60 6.69 13.36
N ILE A 55 3.55 6.32 12.08
CA ILE A 55 2.55 6.82 11.14
C ILE A 55 1.50 5.75 10.92
N HIS A 56 0.26 6.07 11.30
CA HIS A 56 -0.87 5.23 10.96
C HIS A 56 -1.25 5.38 9.48
N LEU A 57 -1.11 4.28 8.74
CA LEU A 57 -1.49 4.16 7.34
C LEU A 57 -2.68 3.22 7.19
N THR A 58 -3.57 3.55 6.26
CA THR A 58 -4.61 2.61 5.84
C THR A 58 -3.99 1.39 5.17
N PRO A 59 -4.69 0.23 5.11
CA PRO A 59 -4.16 -0.98 4.51
C PRO A 59 -3.71 -0.81 3.04
N ILE A 60 -4.36 0.08 2.30
CA ILE A 60 -4.00 0.39 0.90
C ILE A 60 -2.73 1.24 0.84
N GLU A 61 -2.65 2.30 1.65
CA GLU A 61 -1.46 3.16 1.77
C GLU A 61 -0.24 2.34 2.20
N TYR A 62 -0.39 1.48 3.20
CA TYR A 62 0.67 0.60 3.67
C TYR A 62 1.17 -0.31 2.54
N LYS A 63 0.26 -1.00 1.84
CA LYS A 63 0.65 -1.89 0.74
C LYS A 63 1.30 -1.14 -0.43
N LEU A 64 0.86 0.08 -0.72
CA LEU A 64 1.49 0.94 -1.70
C LEU A 64 2.92 1.29 -1.26
N LEU A 65 3.11 1.68 0.00
CA LEU A 65 4.42 1.98 0.55
C LEU A 65 5.35 0.76 0.55
N VAL A 66 4.86 -0.40 0.98
CA VAL A 66 5.61 -1.67 0.94
C VAL A 66 6.05 -2.01 -0.48
N LEU A 67 5.17 -1.82 -1.47
CA LEU A 67 5.47 -2.06 -2.87
C LEU A 67 6.58 -1.12 -3.38
N LEU A 68 6.49 0.17 -3.04
CA LEU A 68 7.50 1.17 -3.37
C LEU A 68 8.84 0.85 -2.67
N ALA A 69 8.80 0.48 -1.39
CA ALA A 69 9.96 0.09 -0.59
C ALA A 69 10.67 -1.15 -1.16
N LYS A 70 9.92 -2.18 -1.55
CA LYS A 70 10.47 -3.38 -2.21
C LYS A 70 11.10 -3.08 -3.57
N ASN A 71 10.67 -2.01 -4.23
CA ASN A 71 11.15 -1.60 -5.55
C ASN A 71 11.93 -0.27 -5.49
N THR A 72 12.57 0.02 -4.35
CA THR A 72 13.34 1.25 -4.16
C THR A 72 14.39 1.41 -5.26
N GLY A 73 14.43 2.58 -5.88
CA GLY A 73 15.35 2.88 -6.99
C GLY A 73 14.84 2.50 -8.38
N LYS A 74 13.65 1.90 -8.51
CA LYS A 74 13.02 1.59 -9.80
C LYS A 74 11.79 2.46 -10.05
N VAL A 75 11.61 2.92 -11.29
CA VAL A 75 10.39 3.62 -11.71
C VAL A 75 9.29 2.59 -11.95
N LEU A 76 8.27 2.60 -11.10
CA LEU A 76 7.09 1.74 -11.26
C LEU A 76 6.02 2.43 -12.10
N THR A 77 5.41 1.69 -13.02
CA THR A 77 4.29 2.20 -13.83
C THR A 77 2.98 2.18 -13.05
N HIS A 78 2.07 3.08 -13.39
CA HIS A 78 0.73 3.14 -12.78
C HIS A 78 -0.01 1.80 -12.89
N ASN A 79 0.06 1.14 -14.05
CA ASN A 79 -0.55 -0.18 -14.26
C ASN A 79 0.05 -1.27 -13.37
N TYR A 80 1.38 -1.25 -13.18
CA TYR A 80 2.03 -2.21 -12.29
C TYR A 80 1.59 -2.03 -10.84
N ILE A 81 1.59 -0.79 -10.35
CA ILE A 81 1.12 -0.48 -9.00
C ILE A 81 -0.36 -0.85 -8.84
N LEU A 82 -1.20 -0.51 -9.80
CA LEU A 82 -2.62 -0.85 -9.78
C LEU A 82 -2.87 -2.35 -9.76
N ARG A 83 -2.18 -3.11 -10.61
CA ARG A 83 -2.29 -4.56 -10.63
C ARG A 83 -1.81 -5.18 -9.33
N GLU A 84 -0.70 -4.70 -8.79
CA GLU A 84 -0.16 -5.30 -7.58
C GLU A 84 -0.91 -4.85 -6.33
N VAL A 85 -1.53 -3.66 -6.34
CA VAL A 85 -2.31 -3.09 -5.24
C VAL A 85 -3.80 -3.51 -5.25
N TRP A 86 -4.43 -3.59 -6.41
CA TRP A 86 -5.84 -3.93 -6.55
C TRP A 86 -6.09 -5.32 -7.16
N GLY A 87 -5.09 -5.97 -7.76
CA GLY A 87 -5.22 -7.26 -8.45
C GLY A 87 -5.86 -7.13 -9.83
N ASN A 88 -7.12 -6.67 -9.85
CA ASN A 88 -7.90 -6.44 -11.06
C ASN A 88 -8.35 -4.97 -11.12
N PRO A 89 -7.56 -4.08 -11.73
CA PRO A 89 -7.80 -2.64 -11.64
C PRO A 89 -8.98 -2.21 -12.50
N THR A 90 -9.82 -1.34 -11.94
CA THR A 90 -10.90 -0.65 -12.66
C THR A 90 -10.51 0.80 -12.97
N ALA A 91 -11.20 1.44 -13.91
CA ALA A 91 -10.95 2.84 -14.26
C ALA A 91 -11.10 3.80 -13.06
N SER A 92 -11.93 3.44 -12.08
CA SER A 92 -12.11 4.21 -10.84
C SER A 92 -10.88 4.15 -9.92
N ASP A 93 -10.20 3.00 -9.86
CA ASP A 93 -9.04 2.79 -9.00
C ASP A 93 -7.84 3.64 -9.43
N MET A 94 -7.73 3.99 -10.72
CA MET A 94 -6.66 4.88 -11.21
C MET A 94 -6.79 6.30 -10.63
N GLN A 95 -8.01 6.82 -10.49
CA GLN A 95 -8.21 8.12 -9.84
C GLN A 95 -7.92 8.03 -8.34
N SER A 96 -8.38 6.96 -7.68
CA SER A 96 -8.10 6.72 -6.27
C SER A 96 -6.60 6.59 -5.98
N LEU A 97 -5.83 5.93 -6.85
CA LEU A 97 -4.38 5.81 -6.73
C LEU A 97 -3.70 7.18 -6.63
N ARG A 98 -4.08 8.15 -7.47
CA ARG A 98 -3.50 9.50 -7.40
C ARG A 98 -3.77 10.17 -6.06
N VAL A 99 -4.99 10.03 -5.54
CA VAL A 99 -5.37 10.59 -4.25
C VAL A 99 -4.54 9.93 -3.14
N TYR A 100 -4.45 8.58 -3.12
CA TYR A 100 -3.63 7.86 -2.15
C TYR A 100 -2.15 8.22 -2.25
N MET A 101 -1.60 8.39 -3.46
CA MET A 101 -0.22 8.85 -3.65
C MET A 101 -0.01 10.25 -3.09
N ALA A 102 -0.94 11.18 -3.32
CA ALA A 102 -0.85 12.53 -2.80
C ALA A 102 -0.96 12.57 -1.27
N THR A 103 -1.88 11.79 -0.68
CA THR A 103 -2.01 11.64 0.77
C THR A 103 -0.79 10.97 1.38
N LEU A 104 -0.27 9.91 0.76
CA LEU A 104 0.92 9.20 1.21
C LEU A 104 2.14 10.13 1.20
N ARG A 105 2.35 10.87 0.10
CA ARG A 105 3.41 11.90 0.05
C ARG A 105 3.25 12.94 1.13
N LYS A 106 2.05 13.49 1.32
CA LYS A 106 1.79 14.48 2.38
C LYS A 106 2.04 13.94 3.79
N LYS A 107 1.90 12.62 4.01
CA LYS A 107 2.22 11.97 5.29
C LYS A 107 3.72 11.67 5.43
N LEU A 108 4.43 11.40 4.34
CA LEU A 108 5.86 11.04 4.32
C LEU A 108 6.80 12.26 4.25
N GLU A 109 6.45 13.26 3.46
CA GLU A 109 7.15 14.52 3.37
C GLU A 109 6.64 15.41 4.51
N LYS A 110 7.41 15.48 5.60
CA LYS A 110 7.40 16.69 6.44
C LYS A 110 7.77 17.84 5.52
N ASN A 111 6.94 18.89 5.51
CA ASN A 111 7.33 20.19 4.96
C ASN A 111 8.71 20.60 5.48
#